data_AF-A0A0D9ZN43-F1
#
_entry.id   AF-A0A0D9ZN43-F1
#
_cell.length_a   1.000
_cell.length_b   1.000
_cell.length_c   1.000
_cell.angle_alpha   90.00
_cell.angle_beta   90.00
_cell.angle_gamma   90.00
#
_symmetry.space_group_name_H-M   'P 1'
#
loop_
_entity.id
_entity.type
_entity.pdbx_description
1 polymer ?
#
loop_
_entity_poly.entity_id
_entity_poly.type
_entity_poly.pdbx_seq_one_letter_code
_entity_poly.pdbx_strand_id
1 'polypeptide(L)'
;MYVNGRYKDTTIYITENGYSQHSDTNMEDLINDVERVNYLQGYLKYLSSAVRKGANVGGYFMWSLIDNFEWVFGYTIKFGLYHVDFDTQERIPKMSAKWYRDFLTGSNVTDDTQVRRMANITMYGDCSKKSIITGSKNIADGVRIWKTATFAVDSDRFTAMRLGIRNTAGEEKQQTLALRVKADKSILFNCRIEGNQDTLFAQAYRHRRAEGRAKATPHPQIENRDGERRGTVWAAGKTHARDGGGVARGAPHRAPAPPPLRRLGRRPQPVEGGYLEGNKGLSNWDVFTHKQGTIEDGSNGDTANDHYHRYMEDIELMHSLGVNSYRFSISWARILPKGRFGDVNPDGVAFYNALIDGLVQKGIQPFVTICHYDIPHELDERYGGWLSPEIQKDFSYFAEVCFKLFGDRIKFWTTFNQPNLSIKFSYMDGFYSPGRCSEPFGKCALGNSSIEPYVAGHNIILSHANAVSVYRNKYQGKQGGQIGIALSITWYEPFRNTTIDLLAVKRALSFGASWFLDPILLGDYPTEMREVLGQSLPKFTSKQKNRLQSTKLDFIGLNHYTTCYVKDCIFSPCEIDPVNADARVFSLYERDGVPIGKATWNLK
;
A
#
# COMPACT_ATOMS: atom_id res chain seq x y z
N MET A 1 -3.83 10.01 -5.99
CA MET A 1 -4.59 11.26 -6.25
C MET A 1 -5.71 11.06 -7.25
N TYR A 2 -5.48 10.42 -8.40
CA TYR A 2 -6.49 10.16 -9.43
C TYR A 2 -7.84 9.63 -8.88
N VAL A 3 -7.80 8.52 -8.12
CA VAL A 3 -9.00 7.89 -7.53
C VAL A 3 -9.77 8.87 -6.64
N ASN A 4 -9.07 9.61 -5.77
CA ASN A 4 -9.68 10.62 -4.87
C ASN A 4 -10.32 11.79 -5.64
N GLY A 5 -9.77 12.16 -6.80
CA GLY A 5 -10.33 13.21 -7.65
C GLY A 5 -11.58 12.77 -8.41
N ARG A 6 -11.58 11.52 -8.92
CA ARG A 6 -12.69 10.94 -9.69
C ARG A 6 -13.86 10.54 -8.81
N TYR A 7 -13.58 9.87 -7.69
CA TYR A 7 -14.58 9.34 -6.76
C TYR A 7 -14.52 10.13 -5.44
N LYS A 8 -15.06 11.35 -5.47
CA LYS A 8 -15.06 12.26 -4.33
C LYS A 8 -15.75 11.65 -3.12
N ASP A 9 -15.37 12.11 -1.94
CA ASP A 9 -15.99 11.77 -0.64
C ASP A 9 -15.98 10.27 -0.29
N THR A 10 -15.16 9.47 -0.99
CA THR A 10 -15.03 8.03 -0.75
C THR A 10 -13.72 7.75 -0.03
N THR A 11 -13.78 6.95 1.04
CA THR A 11 -12.57 6.56 1.78
C THR A 11 -11.77 5.55 0.98
N ILE A 12 -10.45 5.73 0.92
CA ILE A 12 -9.53 4.85 0.20
C ILE A 12 -8.71 4.06 1.21
N TYR A 13 -8.62 2.74 1.04
CA TYR A 13 -7.64 1.91 1.72
C TYR A 13 -6.65 1.40 0.69
N ILE A 14 -5.35 1.54 0.94
CA ILE A 14 -4.36 0.80 0.15
C ILE A 14 -4.42 -0.62 0.68
N THR A 15 -5.15 -1.50 0.01
CA THR A 15 -5.46 -2.85 0.49
C THR A 15 -4.38 -3.86 0.16
N GLU A 16 -3.43 -3.49 -0.71
CA GLU A 16 -2.28 -4.31 -1.07
C GLU A 16 -1.18 -3.46 -1.70
N ASN A 17 0.05 -3.64 -1.22
CA ASN A 17 1.26 -3.04 -1.76
C ASN A 17 2.47 -3.79 -1.20
N GLY A 18 3.40 -4.21 -2.05
CA GLY A 18 4.53 -5.03 -1.63
C GLY A 18 5.69 -5.05 -2.62
N TYR A 19 6.77 -5.68 -2.18
CA TYR A 19 7.98 -5.93 -2.97
C TYR A 19 8.29 -7.42 -2.91
N SER A 20 8.51 -8.04 -4.06
CA SER A 20 8.80 -9.46 -4.15
C SER A 20 10.28 -9.75 -4.32
N GLN A 21 10.68 -10.95 -3.92
CA GLN A 21 11.95 -11.56 -4.29
C GLN A 21 11.66 -12.91 -4.95
N HIS A 22 12.54 -13.33 -5.87
CA HIS A 22 12.47 -14.66 -6.46
C HIS A 22 13.07 -15.71 -5.51
N SER A 23 12.57 -16.93 -5.57
CA SER A 23 13.00 -18.08 -4.74
C SER A 23 14.47 -18.47 -4.97
N ASP A 24 15.00 -18.22 -6.17
CA ASP A 24 16.43 -18.40 -6.48
C ASP A 24 17.37 -17.41 -5.78
N THR A 25 16.83 -16.42 -5.07
CA THR A 25 17.63 -15.51 -4.25
C THR A 25 18.28 -16.31 -3.11
N ASN A 26 19.59 -16.13 -2.90
CA ASN A 26 20.25 -16.82 -1.79
C ASN A 26 19.63 -16.40 -0.43
N MET A 27 19.74 -17.29 0.56
CA MET A 27 19.06 -17.10 1.84
C MET A 27 19.51 -15.83 2.58
N GLU A 28 20.79 -15.45 2.46
CA GLU A 28 21.31 -14.24 3.11
C GLU A 28 20.63 -12.98 2.56
N ASP A 29 20.49 -12.85 1.25
CA ASP A 29 19.81 -11.73 0.59
C ASP A 29 18.28 -11.78 0.76
N LEU A 30 17.70 -12.97 0.86
CA LEU A 30 16.28 -13.16 1.13
C LEU A 30 15.90 -12.68 2.54
N ILE A 31 16.76 -12.95 3.53
CA ILE A 31 16.59 -12.47 4.90
C ILE A 31 17.00 -11.00 5.06
N ASN A 32 18.10 -10.57 4.43
CA ASN A 32 18.58 -9.18 4.43
C ASN A 32 17.98 -8.36 3.28
N ASP A 33 16.66 -8.32 3.21
CA ASP A 33 15.84 -7.74 2.15
C ASP A 33 15.80 -6.19 2.09
N VAL A 34 16.98 -5.57 1.97
CA VAL A 34 17.17 -4.11 1.96
C VAL A 34 16.29 -3.40 0.91
N GLU A 35 16.12 -3.99 -0.27
CA GLU A 35 15.29 -3.38 -1.32
C GLU A 35 13.79 -3.35 -0.96
N ARG A 36 13.29 -4.33 -0.20
CA ARG A 36 11.92 -4.30 0.34
C ARG A 36 11.75 -3.13 1.31
N VAL A 37 12.72 -2.91 2.20
CA VAL A 37 12.72 -1.76 3.11
C VAL A 37 12.73 -0.44 2.33
N ASN A 38 13.62 -0.31 1.35
CA ASN A 38 13.72 0.88 0.50
C ASN A 38 12.41 1.17 -0.25
N TYR A 39 11.77 0.13 -0.78
CA TYR A 39 10.48 0.23 -1.46
C TYR A 39 9.38 0.73 -0.51
N LEU A 40 9.22 0.08 0.65
CA LEU A 40 8.19 0.44 1.63
C LEU A 40 8.36 1.88 2.13
N GLN A 41 9.60 2.30 2.44
CA GLN A 41 9.92 3.67 2.83
C GLN A 41 9.52 4.68 1.74
N GLY A 42 9.89 4.40 0.50
CA GLY A 42 9.56 5.23 -0.66
C GLY A 42 8.04 5.35 -0.83
N TYR A 43 7.34 4.22 -0.86
CA TYR A 43 5.89 4.19 -1.05
C TYR A 43 5.14 4.95 0.05
N LEU A 44 5.47 4.68 1.32
CA LEU A 44 4.83 5.34 2.47
C LEU A 44 5.11 6.84 2.50
N LYS A 45 6.29 7.29 2.06
CA LYS A 45 6.59 8.72 1.90
C LYS A 45 5.66 9.39 0.88
N TYR A 46 5.44 8.78 -0.28
CA TYR A 46 4.53 9.31 -1.30
C TYR A 46 3.06 9.22 -0.87
N LEU A 47 2.65 8.13 -0.22
CA LEU A 47 1.32 7.99 0.35
C LEU A 47 1.05 9.07 1.39
N SER A 48 1.99 9.30 2.30
CA SER A 48 1.94 10.39 3.28
C SER A 48 1.84 11.77 2.60
N SER A 49 2.56 11.97 1.48
CA SER A 49 2.40 13.19 0.68
C SER A 49 1.03 13.31 0.03
N ALA A 50 0.42 12.22 -0.44
CA ALA A 50 -0.92 12.25 -1.01
C ALA A 50 -1.97 12.62 0.04
N VAL A 51 -1.86 12.05 1.24
CA VAL A 51 -2.72 12.40 2.38
C VAL A 51 -2.59 13.87 2.75
N ARG A 52 -1.36 14.40 2.83
CA ARG A 52 -1.13 15.85 3.04
C ARG A 52 -1.71 16.74 1.94
N LYS A 53 -1.90 16.21 0.72
CA LYS A 53 -2.55 16.90 -0.41
C LYS A 53 -4.07 16.71 -0.43
N GLY A 54 -4.66 16.12 0.62
CA GLY A 54 -6.10 15.95 0.77
C GLY A 54 -6.67 14.62 0.27
N ALA A 55 -5.83 13.61 0.01
CA ALA A 55 -6.35 12.26 -0.26
C ALA A 55 -6.96 11.64 1.01
N ASN A 56 -8.21 11.17 0.93
CA ASN A 56 -8.89 10.51 2.04
C ASN A 56 -8.47 9.03 2.18
N VAL A 57 -7.25 8.81 2.71
CA VAL A 57 -6.72 7.45 2.92
C VAL A 57 -7.00 7.00 4.36
N GLY A 58 -7.82 5.96 4.50
CA GLY A 58 -8.20 5.37 5.78
C GLY A 58 -7.16 4.38 6.35
N GLY A 59 -6.33 3.77 5.51
CA GLY A 59 -5.31 2.81 5.94
C GLY A 59 -4.44 2.25 4.81
N TYR A 60 -3.42 1.50 5.19
CA TYR A 60 -2.47 0.84 4.30
C TYR A 60 -2.19 -0.58 4.76
N PHE A 61 -2.25 -1.52 3.83
CA PHE A 61 -1.98 -2.93 4.07
C PHE A 61 -0.74 -3.33 3.27
N MET A 62 0.30 -3.74 3.99
CA MET A 62 1.54 -4.23 3.39
C MET A 62 1.36 -5.70 2.98
N TRP A 63 1.78 -6.01 1.76
CA TRP A 63 1.81 -7.36 1.21
C TRP A 63 3.25 -7.91 1.24
N SER A 64 3.52 -9.01 1.96
CA SER A 64 2.62 -9.83 2.79
C SER A 64 3.16 -10.06 4.20
N LEU A 65 2.36 -10.66 5.09
CA LEU A 65 2.85 -11.04 6.42
C LEU A 65 3.99 -12.05 6.32
N ILE A 66 3.68 -13.18 5.70
CA ILE A 66 4.50 -14.39 5.60
C ILE A 66 4.55 -14.82 4.14
N ASP A 67 5.65 -15.45 3.73
CA ASP A 67 5.76 -16.06 2.41
C ASP A 67 4.64 -17.10 2.23
N ASN A 68 4.13 -17.23 1.01
CA ASN A 68 3.01 -18.12 0.72
C ASN A 68 3.09 -18.67 -0.71
N PHE A 69 2.14 -19.52 -1.09
CA PHE A 69 1.91 -19.92 -2.48
C PHE A 69 1.24 -18.78 -3.27
N GLU A 70 1.90 -18.30 -4.31
CA GLU A 70 1.53 -17.11 -5.08
C GLU A 70 0.77 -17.48 -6.36
N TRP A 71 -0.33 -18.23 -6.22
CA TRP A 71 -1.20 -18.64 -7.33
C TRP A 71 -0.44 -19.44 -8.40
N VAL A 72 -0.55 -19.05 -9.66
CA VAL A 72 0.14 -19.63 -10.82
C VAL A 72 1.67 -19.58 -10.73
N PHE A 73 2.23 -18.74 -9.87
CA PHE A 73 3.67 -18.68 -9.61
C PHE A 73 4.13 -19.72 -8.59
N GLY A 74 3.22 -20.46 -7.96
CA GLY A 74 3.60 -21.46 -6.96
C GLY A 74 4.40 -20.86 -5.81
N TYR A 75 5.54 -21.46 -5.48
CA TYR A 75 6.45 -20.96 -4.46
C TYR A 75 7.63 -20.15 -5.04
N THR A 76 7.63 -19.82 -6.34
CA THR A 76 8.77 -19.13 -6.99
C THR A 76 8.96 -17.70 -6.52
N ILE A 77 7.92 -17.07 -5.96
CA ILE A 77 7.91 -15.66 -5.58
C ILE A 77 7.60 -15.49 -4.09
N LYS A 78 8.32 -14.55 -3.43
CA LYS A 78 8.28 -14.32 -1.99
C LYS A 78 7.98 -12.86 -1.64
N PHE A 79 6.82 -12.60 -1.03
CA PHE A 79 6.40 -11.26 -0.58
C PHE A 79 6.44 -11.04 0.94
N GLY A 80 6.53 -12.10 1.73
CA GLY A 80 6.38 -12.05 3.18
C GLY A 80 7.48 -11.26 3.85
N LEU A 81 7.16 -10.56 4.94
CA LEU A 81 8.20 -10.06 5.84
C LEU A 81 8.79 -11.17 6.71
N TYR A 82 8.09 -12.28 6.85
CA TYR A 82 8.65 -13.53 7.37
C TYR A 82 8.83 -14.51 6.22
N HIS A 83 10.01 -15.09 6.16
CA HIS A 83 10.28 -16.24 5.33
C HIS A 83 9.59 -17.47 5.94
N VAL A 84 9.07 -18.35 5.08
CA VAL A 84 8.52 -19.65 5.49
C VAL A 84 9.41 -20.73 4.89
N ASP A 85 9.98 -21.56 5.75
CA ASP A 85 10.54 -22.84 5.35
C ASP A 85 9.37 -23.80 5.11
N PHE A 86 9.12 -24.21 3.87
CA PHE A 86 7.91 -24.97 3.52
C PHE A 86 7.98 -26.45 3.95
N ASP A 87 9.16 -26.96 4.31
CA ASP A 87 9.33 -28.33 4.82
C ASP A 87 8.99 -28.39 6.31
N THR A 88 9.39 -27.38 7.09
CA THR A 88 9.21 -27.32 8.54
C THR A 88 8.06 -26.42 9.00
N GLN A 89 7.60 -25.54 8.10
CA GLN A 89 6.64 -24.46 8.34
C GLN A 89 7.15 -23.42 9.38
N GLU A 90 8.47 -23.27 9.55
CA GLU A 90 9.06 -22.26 10.43
C GLU A 90 8.95 -20.85 9.82
N ARG A 91 8.63 -19.85 10.65
CA ARG A 91 8.52 -18.43 10.24
C ARG A 91 9.76 -17.65 10.68
N ILE A 92 10.60 -17.27 9.72
CA ILE A 92 11.87 -16.58 9.98
C ILE A 92 11.75 -15.09 9.66
N PRO A 93 11.97 -14.15 10.61
CA PRO A 93 11.83 -12.71 10.35
C PRO A 93 12.91 -12.17 9.42
N LYS A 94 12.50 -11.51 8.34
CA LYS A 94 13.39 -10.74 7.46
C LYS A 94 13.74 -9.38 8.07
N MET A 95 14.74 -8.69 7.53
CA MET A 95 15.14 -7.34 7.96
C MET A 95 13.95 -6.37 7.90
N SER A 96 13.12 -6.48 6.87
CA SER A 96 11.90 -5.70 6.70
C SER A 96 10.86 -5.91 7.82
N ALA A 97 10.77 -7.10 8.44
CA ALA A 97 9.89 -7.32 9.58
C ALA A 97 10.31 -6.45 10.78
N LYS A 98 11.62 -6.44 11.08
CA LYS A 98 12.20 -5.62 12.14
C LYS A 98 11.99 -4.14 11.84
N TRP A 99 12.34 -3.69 10.63
CA TRP A 99 12.14 -2.31 10.20
C TRP A 99 10.68 -1.86 10.30
N TYR A 100 9.74 -2.69 9.83
CA TYR A 100 8.31 -2.36 9.83
C TYR A 100 7.76 -2.26 11.26
N ARG A 101 8.16 -3.15 12.17
CA ARG A 101 7.82 -3.06 13.59
C ARG A 101 8.32 -1.76 14.20
N ASP A 102 9.57 -1.40 13.94
CA ASP A 102 10.17 -0.18 14.50
C ASP A 102 9.47 1.07 13.95
N PHE A 103 9.12 1.06 12.65
CA PHE A 103 8.30 2.09 12.01
C PHE A 103 6.91 2.23 12.65
N LEU A 104 6.24 1.12 12.97
CA LEU A 104 4.91 1.11 13.58
C LEU A 104 4.91 1.57 15.03
N THR A 105 5.88 1.09 15.81
CA THR A 105 5.98 1.36 17.26
C THR A 105 6.57 2.73 17.56
N GLY A 106 7.14 3.41 16.55
CA GLY A 106 7.86 4.65 16.76
C GLY A 106 9.11 4.46 17.60
N SER A 107 9.62 3.22 17.68
CA SER A 107 10.89 2.93 18.34
C SER A 107 11.96 3.74 17.64
N ASN A 108 12.53 4.71 18.36
CA ASN A 108 13.71 5.41 17.88
C ASN A 108 14.73 4.33 17.52
N VAL A 109 15.18 4.33 16.26
CA VAL A 109 16.31 3.51 15.81
C VAL A 109 17.41 3.73 16.85
N THR A 110 17.62 2.73 17.72
CA THR A 110 18.73 2.72 18.65
C THR A 110 19.91 2.35 17.79
N ASP A 111 20.47 3.41 17.22
CA ASP A 111 21.45 3.34 16.19
C ASP A 111 22.77 2.88 16.83
N ASP A 112 23.02 1.57 16.75
CA ASP A 112 24.37 1.04 16.64
C ASP A 112 24.92 1.45 15.26
N THR A 113 25.05 2.76 15.03
CA THR A 113 25.53 3.29 13.77
C THR A 113 27.01 2.96 13.62
N GLN A 114 27.33 2.06 12.71
CA GLN A 114 28.61 2.12 12.03
C GLN A 114 28.54 3.22 10.97
N VAL A 115 29.29 4.31 11.17
CA VAL A 115 29.41 5.39 10.19
C VAL A 115 30.13 4.84 8.95
N ARG A 116 29.40 4.66 7.85
CA ARG A 116 29.96 4.32 6.52
C ARG A 116 30.28 5.60 5.74
N ARG A 117 31.44 5.65 5.09
CA ARG A 117 31.84 6.76 4.20
C ARG A 117 31.05 6.71 2.89
N MET A 118 30.50 7.85 2.44
CA MET A 118 29.74 7.96 1.18
C MET A 118 30.32 9.03 0.25
N ALA A 119 30.17 8.91 -1.07
CA ALA A 119 30.75 9.90 -2.00
C ALA A 119 30.06 11.27 -1.93
N ASN A 120 28.73 11.32 -2.07
CA ASN A 120 27.93 12.56 -2.03
C ASN A 120 26.70 12.38 -1.15
N ILE A 121 26.58 13.20 -0.11
CA ILE A 121 25.39 13.22 0.75
C ILE A 121 24.65 14.55 0.56
N THR A 122 23.36 14.48 0.24
CA THR A 122 22.49 15.65 0.12
C THR A 122 21.23 15.47 0.94
N MET A 123 20.90 16.47 1.78
CA MET A 123 19.72 16.46 2.65
C MET A 123 18.87 17.71 2.45
N TYR A 124 17.55 17.52 2.36
CA TYR A 124 16.58 18.60 2.23
C TYR A 124 15.50 18.48 3.31
N GLY A 125 15.30 19.55 4.07
CA GLY A 125 14.19 19.68 5.00
C GLY A 125 13.10 20.61 4.47
N ASP A 126 11.93 20.55 5.09
CA ASP A 126 10.83 21.47 4.79
C ASP A 126 11.20 22.89 5.23
N CYS A 127 11.71 23.01 6.46
CA CYS A 127 12.12 24.23 7.14
C CYS A 127 12.99 23.86 8.35
N SER A 128 13.97 24.69 8.69
CA SER A 128 14.90 24.46 9.80
C SER A 128 14.25 24.45 11.20
N LYS A 129 12.98 24.87 11.30
CA LYS A 129 12.15 24.77 12.52
C LYS A 129 11.16 23.61 12.50
N LYS A 130 11.01 22.91 11.37
CA LYS A 130 10.01 21.85 11.17
C LYS A 130 10.65 20.47 10.98
N SER A 131 11.69 20.40 10.15
CA SER A 131 12.48 19.18 9.94
C SER A 131 13.71 19.25 10.82
N ILE A 132 13.65 18.65 12.02
CA ILE A 132 14.72 18.73 13.02
C ILE A 132 15.25 17.32 13.32
N ILE A 133 16.55 17.10 13.16
CA ILE A 133 17.25 15.90 13.64
C ILE A 133 17.63 16.14 15.09
N THR A 134 17.24 15.25 16.00
CA THR A 134 17.48 15.40 17.44
C THR A 134 18.26 14.23 18.02
N GLY A 135 19.08 14.50 19.04
CA GLY A 135 19.85 13.51 19.79
C GLY A 135 20.22 14.07 21.16
N SER A 136 20.64 13.23 22.11
CA SER A 136 20.87 13.64 23.50
C SER A 136 22.18 13.10 24.11
N LYS A 137 23.07 12.53 23.29
CA LYS A 137 24.38 12.05 23.74
C LYS A 137 25.21 13.22 24.26
N ASN A 138 25.92 13.01 25.36
CA ASN A 138 26.68 14.03 26.09
C ASN A 138 27.88 13.40 26.82
N ILE A 139 28.82 14.25 27.25
CA ILE A 139 30.04 13.78 27.92
C ILE A 139 29.76 13.29 29.35
N ALA A 140 28.79 13.89 30.05
CA ALA A 140 28.45 13.51 31.43
C ALA A 140 27.99 12.04 31.54
N ASP A 141 27.43 11.48 30.48
CA ASP A 141 27.02 10.07 30.39
C ASP A 141 28.17 9.14 29.90
N GLY A 142 29.43 9.56 30.01
CA GLY A 142 30.61 8.75 29.69
C GLY A 142 30.97 8.63 28.21
N VAL A 143 30.33 9.43 27.33
CA VAL A 143 30.56 9.39 25.88
C VAL A 143 31.64 10.40 25.48
N ARG A 144 32.68 9.95 24.76
CA ARG A 144 33.72 10.86 24.22
C ARG A 144 33.12 11.93 23.31
N ILE A 145 33.62 13.16 23.37
CA ILE A 145 33.03 14.35 22.69
C ILE A 145 32.71 14.15 21.20
N TRP A 146 33.58 13.51 20.42
CA TRP A 146 33.32 13.29 18.99
C TRP A 146 32.22 12.24 18.72
N LYS A 147 31.82 11.45 19.72
CA LYS A 147 30.70 10.50 19.67
C LYS A 147 29.40 11.09 20.24
N THR A 148 29.41 12.33 20.74
CA THR A 148 28.20 13.01 21.23
C THR A 148 27.39 13.67 20.12
N ALA A 149 27.87 13.64 18.87
CA ALA A 149 27.21 14.21 17.71
C ALA A 149 25.78 13.69 17.53
N THR A 150 24.79 14.59 17.53
CA THR A 150 23.42 14.25 17.11
C THR A 150 23.38 13.75 15.67
N PHE A 151 24.19 14.36 14.80
CA PHE A 151 24.33 13.93 13.41
C PHE A 151 25.79 13.93 13.00
N ALA A 152 26.28 12.84 12.40
CA ALA A 152 27.65 12.72 11.92
C ALA A 152 27.67 12.30 10.45
N VAL A 153 28.48 12.99 9.65
CA VAL A 153 28.67 12.75 8.22
C VAL A 153 30.13 12.45 7.93
N ASP A 154 30.40 11.36 7.21
CA ASP A 154 31.70 11.05 6.59
C ASP A 154 31.48 10.91 5.07
N SER A 155 31.87 11.92 4.30
CA SER A 155 31.67 11.93 2.84
C SER A 155 32.68 12.76 2.06
N ASP A 156 32.73 12.64 0.73
CA ASP A 156 33.57 13.55 -0.08
C ASP A 156 32.87 14.91 -0.29
N ARG A 157 31.53 14.90 -0.46
CA ARG A 157 30.69 16.10 -0.50
C ARG A 157 29.47 15.98 0.40
N PHE A 158 29.10 17.09 1.04
CA PHE A 158 27.92 17.15 1.89
C PHE A 158 27.11 18.41 1.59
N THR A 159 25.82 18.28 1.33
CA THR A 159 24.91 19.42 1.18
C THR A 159 23.71 19.24 2.10
N ALA A 160 23.38 20.22 2.92
CA ALA A 160 22.13 20.25 3.67
C ALA A 160 21.39 21.56 3.44
N MET A 161 20.08 21.48 3.24
CA MET A 161 19.23 22.65 3.03
C MET A 161 17.97 22.60 3.91
N ARG A 162 17.62 23.72 4.56
CA ARG A 162 16.35 23.91 5.30
C ARG A 162 16.13 22.88 6.42
N LEU A 163 17.18 22.48 7.13
CA LEU A 163 17.14 21.47 8.19
C LEU A 163 17.55 22.02 9.55
N GLY A 164 16.89 21.55 10.61
CA GLY A 164 17.30 21.72 11.99
C GLY A 164 18.13 20.52 12.46
N ILE A 165 19.16 20.75 13.24
CA ILE A 165 19.92 19.70 13.93
C ILE A 165 20.10 20.18 15.37
N ARG A 166 19.60 19.43 16.34
CA ARG A 166 19.57 19.83 17.74
C ARG A 166 20.09 18.72 18.66
N ASN A 167 21.08 19.00 19.47
CA ASN A 167 21.35 18.19 20.66
C ASN A 167 20.47 18.68 21.82
N THR A 168 19.73 17.79 22.47
CA THR A 168 18.75 18.08 23.52
C THR A 168 19.23 17.73 24.93
N ALA A 169 20.51 17.40 25.13
CA ALA A 169 21.02 17.01 26.45
C ALA A 169 20.95 18.12 27.52
N GLY A 170 20.82 19.39 27.11
CA GLY A 170 20.63 20.52 28.01
C GLY A 170 21.92 21.11 28.59
N GLU A 171 21.80 22.27 29.24
CA GLU A 171 22.93 23.03 29.81
C GLU A 171 23.62 22.27 30.96
N GLU A 172 22.85 21.50 31.73
CA GLU A 172 23.31 20.76 32.91
C GLU A 172 24.23 19.56 32.59
N LYS A 173 24.21 19.06 31.35
CA LYS A 173 24.98 17.86 30.92
C LYS A 173 26.28 18.16 30.14
N GLN A 174 26.80 19.38 30.27
CA GLN A 174 28.10 19.85 29.71
C GLN A 174 28.19 19.80 28.15
N GLN A 175 29.41 19.76 27.58
CA GLN A 175 29.69 19.86 26.13
C GLN A 175 28.94 18.80 25.31
N THR A 176 28.23 19.25 24.27
CA THR A 176 27.55 18.37 23.31
C THR A 176 27.73 18.83 21.89
N LEU A 177 27.83 17.89 20.96
CA LEU A 177 27.95 18.18 19.54
C LEU A 177 26.62 17.97 18.83
N ALA A 178 26.16 18.96 18.07
CA ALA A 178 24.95 18.81 17.24
C ALA A 178 25.28 18.22 15.87
N LEU A 179 26.32 18.73 15.20
CA LEU A 179 26.72 18.25 13.87
C LEU A 179 28.23 18.00 13.80
N ARG A 180 28.62 16.79 13.38
CA ARG A 180 29.97 16.44 12.97
C ARG A 180 30.04 16.24 11.46
N VAL A 181 30.92 16.97 10.76
CA VAL A 181 31.12 16.80 9.32
C VAL A 181 32.58 16.51 9.02
N LYS A 182 32.82 15.36 8.40
CA LYS A 182 34.09 14.98 7.79
C LYS A 182 33.84 14.90 6.28
N ALA A 183 33.93 16.05 5.62
CA ALA A 183 33.79 16.16 4.17
C ALA A 183 34.55 17.36 3.59
N ASP A 184 35.17 17.16 2.42
CA ASP A 184 36.02 18.15 1.76
C ASP A 184 35.22 19.31 1.15
N LYS A 185 33.93 19.09 0.84
CA LYS A 185 33.05 20.10 0.22
C LYS A 185 31.66 20.10 0.87
N SER A 186 31.53 20.82 1.99
CA SER A 186 30.26 20.95 2.71
C SER A 186 29.51 22.26 2.39
N ILE A 187 28.22 22.18 2.06
CA ILE A 187 27.30 23.32 1.88
C ILE A 187 26.13 23.17 2.86
N LEU A 188 25.91 24.19 3.69
CA LEU A 188 24.76 24.26 4.59
C LEU A 188 23.94 25.51 4.25
N PHE A 189 22.71 25.35 3.79
CA PHE A 189 21.86 26.46 3.34
C PHE A 189 20.55 26.54 4.13
N ASN A 190 20.33 27.65 4.84
CA ASN A 190 19.14 27.83 5.68
C ASN A 190 18.95 26.69 6.71
N CYS A 191 20.06 26.15 7.23
CA CYS A 191 20.06 25.16 8.30
C CYS A 191 20.13 25.83 9.68
N ARG A 192 19.55 25.21 10.69
CA ARG A 192 19.63 25.61 12.09
C ARG A 192 20.35 24.51 12.85
N ILE A 193 21.44 24.84 13.53
CA ILE A 193 22.21 23.86 14.31
C ILE A 193 22.27 24.36 15.75
N GLU A 194 21.90 23.50 16.69
CA GLU A 194 21.75 23.84 18.10
C GLU A 194 22.44 22.77 18.94
N GLY A 195 23.55 23.09 19.57
CA GLY A 195 24.23 22.26 20.55
C GLY A 195 24.56 23.07 21.80
N ASN A 196 24.96 22.39 22.87
CA ASN A 196 25.45 23.05 24.07
C ASN A 196 26.99 23.12 24.04
N GLN A 197 27.53 24.33 24.11
CA GLN A 197 28.96 24.70 23.98
C GLN A 197 29.58 24.46 22.59
N ASP A 198 29.44 23.28 21.97
CA ASP A 198 30.04 22.94 20.66
C ASP A 198 28.99 22.62 19.58
N THR A 199 28.59 23.62 18.80
CA THR A 199 27.45 23.45 17.87
C THR A 199 27.81 22.70 16.58
N LEU A 200 29.04 22.83 16.07
CA LEU A 200 29.47 22.26 14.79
C LEU A 200 30.96 21.90 14.84
N PHE A 201 31.29 20.65 14.51
CA PHE A 201 32.67 20.17 14.43
C PHE A 201 32.96 19.74 12.99
N ALA A 202 33.88 20.45 12.33
CA ALA A 202 34.27 20.19 10.96
C ALA A 202 35.74 19.77 10.89
N GLN A 203 36.00 18.56 10.39
CA GLN A 203 37.33 17.97 10.36
C GLN A 203 37.96 18.18 8.96
N ALA A 204 38.54 19.39 8.75
CA ALA A 204 39.45 19.92 7.67
C ALA A 204 39.27 19.46 6.19
N TYR A 205 39.44 20.23 5.10
CA TYR A 205 40.07 21.53 4.79
C TYR A 205 39.18 22.34 3.82
N ARG A 206 38.92 23.64 4.10
CA ARG A 206 38.15 24.65 3.31
C ARG A 206 36.61 24.58 3.43
N HIS A 207 36.03 25.49 4.22
CA HIS A 207 34.58 25.77 4.22
C HIS A 207 34.30 27.20 3.73
N ARG A 208 33.25 27.39 2.90
CA ARG A 208 32.65 28.72 2.62
C ARG A 208 31.30 28.79 3.33
N ARG A 209 31.09 29.82 4.15
CA ARG A 209 29.82 30.11 4.82
C ARG A 209 29.22 31.39 4.23
N ALA A 210 27.98 31.33 3.75
CA ALA A 210 27.17 32.50 3.43
C ALA A 210 26.05 32.60 4.48
N GLU A 211 26.12 33.66 5.29
CA GLU A 211 25.17 34.22 6.28
C GLU A 211 24.19 33.29 7.02
N GLY A 212 24.35 33.23 8.36
CA GLY A 212 23.34 32.73 9.30
C GLY A 212 23.73 33.04 10.75
N ARG A 213 22.90 33.81 11.47
CA ARG A 213 23.12 34.31 12.84
C ARG A 213 23.42 33.18 13.83
N ALA A 214 24.62 33.16 14.42
CA ALA A 214 24.89 32.50 15.69
C ALA A 214 24.60 33.50 16.83
N LYS A 215 23.80 33.13 17.82
CA LYS A 215 23.69 33.88 19.08
C LYS A 215 24.61 33.22 20.09
N ALA A 216 25.67 33.91 20.48
CA ALA A 216 26.42 33.64 21.71
C ALA A 216 25.98 34.68 22.75
N THR A 217 25.68 34.23 23.97
CA THR A 217 25.39 35.08 25.14
C THR A 217 26.72 35.45 25.83
N PRO A 218 26.99 36.74 26.15
CA PRO A 218 28.25 37.15 26.78
C PRO A 218 28.18 37.19 28.32
N HIS A 219 29.28 36.79 28.98
CA HIS A 219 29.55 36.96 30.43
C HIS A 219 30.22 38.32 30.75
N PRO A 220 30.20 38.78 32.02
CA PRO A 220 30.79 40.07 32.41
C PRO A 220 32.27 39.98 32.88
N GLN A 221 33.01 41.02 32.47
CA GLN A 221 34.20 41.69 33.05
C GLN A 221 35.52 40.92 33.26
N ILE A 222 36.60 41.45 32.63
CA ILE A 222 37.77 42.09 33.27
C ILE A 222 38.35 43.11 32.27
N GLU A 223 38.56 44.34 32.75
CA GLU A 223 39.15 45.49 32.05
C GLU A 223 40.66 45.32 31.80
N ASN A 224 41.20 45.82 30.67
CA ASN A 224 41.90 47.11 30.63
C ASN A 224 42.63 47.42 29.30
N ARG A 225 42.57 48.72 28.98
CA ARG A 225 43.53 49.59 28.27
C ARG A 225 43.56 49.71 26.74
N ASP A 226 43.14 50.92 26.36
CA ASP A 226 43.78 51.89 25.47
C ASP A 226 43.61 51.78 23.95
N GLY A 227 43.08 52.85 23.35
CA GLY A 227 43.29 53.15 21.93
C GLY A 227 42.10 53.69 21.13
N GLU A 228 41.55 54.82 21.56
CA GLU A 228 40.96 55.92 20.75
C GLU A 228 40.32 55.70 19.34
N ARG A 229 39.08 56.24 19.25
CA ARG A 229 38.56 57.22 18.26
C ARG A 229 37.94 56.77 16.92
N ARG A 230 36.60 56.85 16.87
CA ARG A 230 35.74 57.85 16.13
C ARG A 230 34.34 57.24 15.91
N GLY A 231 33.26 57.75 16.54
CA GLY A 231 32.31 58.77 16.01
C GLY A 231 31.22 58.07 15.16
N THR A 232 29.89 58.22 15.28
CA THR A 232 28.94 59.29 15.71
C THR A 232 27.53 58.60 15.73
N VAL A 233 26.69 58.65 16.80
CA VAL A 233 25.62 59.62 17.17
C VAL A 233 24.21 59.41 16.53
N TRP A 234 23.23 59.01 17.38
CA TRP A 234 21.79 59.42 17.56
C TRP A 234 20.78 59.40 16.37
N ALA A 235 19.44 59.27 16.47
CA ALA A 235 18.41 59.04 17.50
C ALA A 235 17.05 58.72 16.83
N ALA A 236 16.22 57.88 17.49
CA ALA A 236 14.81 58.07 17.88
C ALA A 236 13.76 58.79 16.98
N GLY A 237 12.52 58.25 17.03
CA GLY A 237 11.29 58.99 16.68
C GLY A 237 10.01 58.16 16.84
N LYS A 238 9.19 58.51 17.84
CA LYS A 238 7.76 58.14 17.98
C LYS A 238 6.90 59.32 17.50
N THR A 239 5.75 59.06 16.91
CA THR A 239 4.55 59.93 17.00
C THR A 239 3.25 59.13 16.78
N HIS A 240 2.19 59.53 17.47
CA HIS A 240 0.80 59.06 17.42
C HIS A 240 -0.04 59.87 16.42
N ALA A 241 -1.11 59.27 15.84
CA ALA A 241 -2.45 59.87 15.68
C ALA A 241 -3.50 58.84 15.16
N ARG A 242 -4.76 59.04 15.60
CA ARG A 242 -6.05 58.34 15.30
C ARG A 242 -6.50 58.58 13.84
N ASP A 243 -7.55 58.02 13.22
CA ASP A 243 -8.81 57.30 13.55
C ASP A 243 -9.29 56.58 12.26
N GLY A 244 -10.20 55.58 12.36
CA GLY A 244 -11.11 55.25 11.24
C GLY A 244 -11.43 53.77 10.96
N GLY A 245 -12.45 53.24 11.66
CA GLY A 245 -13.54 52.39 11.14
C GLY A 245 -13.27 51.06 10.42
N GLY A 246 -13.88 49.96 10.92
CA GLY A 246 -14.27 48.84 10.06
C GLY A 246 -14.35 47.45 10.68
N VAL A 247 -15.53 47.11 11.20
CA VAL A 247 -16.18 45.76 11.18
C VAL A 247 -15.38 44.55 11.71
N ALA A 248 -15.79 44.10 12.90
CA ALA A 248 -15.49 42.77 13.41
C ALA A 248 -16.10 41.66 12.51
N ARG A 249 -15.27 40.75 12.01
CA ARG A 249 -15.69 39.41 11.55
C ARG A 249 -14.89 38.37 12.32
N GLY A 250 -15.63 37.42 12.88
CA GLY A 250 -15.15 36.39 13.80
C GLY A 250 -14.01 35.54 13.26
N ALA A 251 -13.19 35.07 14.19
CA ALA A 251 -12.18 34.06 13.97
C ALA A 251 -12.79 32.80 13.34
N PRO A 252 -12.22 32.25 12.26
CA PRO A 252 -12.61 30.93 11.80
C PRO A 252 -12.08 29.90 12.80
N HIS A 253 -13.01 29.11 13.35
CA HIS A 253 -12.75 27.91 14.10
C HIS A 253 -11.66 27.06 13.42
N ARG A 254 -10.59 26.74 14.18
CA ARG A 254 -9.64 25.69 13.80
C ARG A 254 -10.41 24.38 13.68
N ALA A 255 -10.59 23.90 12.45
CA ALA A 255 -10.93 22.50 12.21
C ALA A 255 -9.86 21.61 12.88
N PRO A 256 -10.24 20.52 13.56
CA PRO A 256 -9.27 19.59 14.11
C PRO A 256 -8.42 19.00 12.98
N ALA A 257 -7.11 18.91 13.21
CA ALA A 257 -6.19 18.25 12.30
C ALA A 257 -6.66 16.79 12.05
N PRO A 258 -6.53 16.26 10.82
CA PRO A 258 -6.87 14.87 10.56
C PRO A 258 -6.00 13.96 11.44
N PRO A 259 -6.55 12.87 12.00
CA PRO A 259 -5.79 11.96 12.85
C PRO A 259 -4.59 11.36 12.10
N PRO A 260 -3.50 10.99 12.80
CA PRO A 260 -2.37 10.31 12.19
C PRO A 260 -2.84 9.03 11.47
N LEU A 261 -2.25 8.70 10.31
CA LEU A 261 -2.44 7.41 9.63
C LEU A 261 -2.16 6.29 10.63
N ARG A 262 -3.22 5.72 11.22
CA ARG A 262 -3.11 4.73 12.30
C ARG A 262 -3.54 3.34 11.88
N ARG A 263 -3.93 3.08 10.63
CA ARG A 263 -4.36 1.75 10.17
C ARG A 263 -3.33 1.17 9.23
N LEU A 264 -2.43 0.38 9.80
CA LEU A 264 -1.41 -0.38 9.08
C LEU A 264 -1.68 -1.85 9.36
N GLY A 265 -2.08 -2.59 8.32
CA GLY A 265 -2.50 -3.97 8.45
C GLY A 265 -1.77 -4.93 7.53
N ARG A 266 -1.97 -6.23 7.74
CA ARG A 266 -1.35 -7.30 6.94
C ARG A 266 -2.40 -8.26 6.41
N ARG A 267 -2.01 -9.17 5.52
CA ARG A 267 -2.94 -10.10 4.91
C ARG A 267 -2.35 -11.50 4.65
N PRO A 268 -3.14 -12.58 4.77
CA PRO A 268 -2.93 -13.87 4.14
C PRO A 268 -3.90 -14.04 2.95
N GLN A 269 -3.45 -14.73 1.90
CA GLN A 269 -4.21 -15.65 1.02
C GLN A 269 -3.59 -15.77 -0.36
N PRO A 270 -3.83 -16.86 -1.10
CA PRO A 270 -4.91 -17.90 -1.00
C PRO A 270 -4.46 -19.30 -0.62
N VAL A 271 -3.97 -19.50 0.59
CA VAL A 271 -3.25 -20.74 0.82
C VAL A 271 -3.17 -20.99 2.30
N GLU A 272 -4.35 -21.19 2.89
CA GLU A 272 -4.45 -21.55 4.30
C GLU A 272 -3.90 -22.97 4.54
N GLY A 273 -3.73 -23.79 3.50
CA GLY A 273 -3.52 -25.23 3.64
C GLY A 273 -4.81 -25.94 4.04
N GLY A 274 -4.72 -27.19 4.48
CA GLY A 274 -5.89 -27.96 4.93
C GLY A 274 -7.01 -27.98 3.88
N TYR A 275 -6.64 -28.15 2.60
CA TYR A 275 -7.53 -27.92 1.46
C TYR A 275 -8.75 -28.86 1.40
N LEU A 276 -8.66 -30.05 2.01
CA LEU A 276 -9.74 -31.03 2.18
C LEU A 276 -10.19 -31.19 3.63
N GLU A 277 -9.59 -30.45 4.56
CA GLU A 277 -9.85 -30.60 5.99
C GLU A 277 -11.10 -29.83 6.44
N GLY A 278 -11.72 -30.31 7.53
CA GLY A 278 -12.89 -29.66 8.11
C GLY A 278 -14.06 -29.54 7.13
N ASN A 279 -14.36 -30.62 6.39
CA ASN A 279 -15.49 -30.70 5.45
C ASN A 279 -15.51 -29.60 4.37
N LYS A 280 -14.35 -29.02 4.04
CA LYS A 280 -14.22 -28.07 2.94
C LYS A 280 -14.46 -28.77 1.59
N GLY A 281 -15.25 -28.14 0.73
CA GLY A 281 -15.40 -28.56 -0.67
C GLY A 281 -14.18 -28.18 -1.51
N LEU A 282 -14.03 -28.83 -2.66
CA LEU A 282 -13.02 -28.41 -3.64
C LEU A 282 -13.36 -27.00 -4.15
N SER A 283 -12.35 -26.14 -4.19
CA SER A 283 -12.38 -24.85 -4.88
C SER A 283 -11.97 -25.03 -6.34
N ASN A 284 -12.30 -24.04 -7.16
CA ASN A 284 -11.79 -23.94 -8.53
C ASN A 284 -10.25 -23.97 -8.58
N TRP A 285 -9.56 -23.34 -7.62
CA TRP A 285 -8.11 -23.34 -7.53
C TRP A 285 -7.52 -24.68 -7.09
N ASP A 286 -8.21 -25.42 -6.21
CA ASP A 286 -7.77 -26.77 -5.82
C ASP A 286 -7.72 -27.64 -7.08
N VAL A 287 -8.77 -27.61 -7.91
CA VAL A 287 -8.80 -28.39 -9.15
C VAL A 287 -7.82 -27.87 -10.20
N PHE A 288 -7.62 -26.56 -10.28
CA PHE A 288 -6.74 -25.96 -11.29
C PHE A 288 -5.25 -26.23 -11.02
N THR A 289 -4.82 -26.13 -9.75
CA THR A 289 -3.41 -26.33 -9.34
C THR A 289 -2.95 -27.78 -9.45
N HIS A 290 -3.88 -28.75 -9.39
CA HIS A 290 -3.57 -30.17 -9.59
C HIS A 290 -3.44 -30.58 -11.08
N LYS A 291 -3.70 -29.67 -12.03
CA LYS A 291 -3.49 -29.93 -13.45
C LYS A 291 -2.02 -29.69 -13.81
N GLN A 292 -1.43 -30.59 -14.59
CA GLN A 292 -0.05 -30.42 -15.02
C GLN A 292 0.12 -29.18 -15.91
N GLY A 293 1.14 -28.37 -15.65
CA GLY A 293 1.51 -27.21 -16.47
C GLY A 293 0.71 -25.94 -16.20
N THR A 294 -0.10 -25.89 -15.15
CA THR A 294 -0.83 -24.67 -14.75
C THR A 294 -0.07 -23.79 -13.76
N ILE A 295 0.84 -24.38 -12.98
CA ILE A 295 1.67 -23.70 -11.98
C ILE A 295 3.13 -23.74 -12.43
N GLU A 296 3.84 -22.62 -12.32
CA GLU A 296 5.20 -22.42 -12.82
C GLU A 296 6.20 -23.48 -12.33
N ASP A 297 6.19 -23.77 -11.02
CA ASP A 297 7.04 -24.78 -10.38
C ASP A 297 6.35 -26.15 -10.22
N GLY A 298 5.14 -26.31 -10.76
CA GLY A 298 4.34 -27.53 -10.64
C GLY A 298 3.82 -27.84 -9.23
N SER A 299 3.95 -26.90 -8.29
CA SER A 299 3.44 -27.05 -6.92
C SER A 299 1.94 -26.79 -6.81
N ASN A 300 1.38 -26.94 -5.61
CA ASN A 300 -0.02 -26.64 -5.32
C ASN A 300 -0.19 -25.96 -3.95
N GLY A 301 -1.43 -25.56 -3.65
CA GLY A 301 -1.81 -24.86 -2.42
C GLY A 301 -2.27 -25.76 -1.27
N ASP A 302 -2.00 -27.06 -1.31
CA ASP A 302 -2.62 -28.04 -0.39
C ASP A 302 -2.19 -27.83 1.07
N THR A 303 -0.88 -27.60 1.27
CA THR A 303 -0.28 -27.32 2.58
C THR A 303 0.03 -25.84 2.75
N ALA A 304 0.60 -25.20 1.73
CA ALA A 304 0.88 -23.79 1.75
C ALA A 304 1.85 -23.33 2.85
N ASN A 305 1.55 -22.19 3.48
CA ASN A 305 2.14 -21.76 4.74
C ASN A 305 1.42 -22.33 5.98
N ASP A 306 0.55 -23.34 5.80
CA ASP A 306 -0.12 -24.09 6.85
C ASP A 306 -0.88 -23.21 7.87
N HIS A 307 -1.39 -22.06 7.42
CA HIS A 307 -2.11 -21.10 8.27
C HIS A 307 -3.35 -21.71 8.94
N TYR A 308 -4.02 -22.68 8.31
CA TYR A 308 -5.19 -23.37 8.87
C TYR A 308 -4.88 -23.99 10.25
N HIS A 309 -3.68 -24.54 10.41
CA HIS A 309 -3.23 -25.12 11.67
C HIS A 309 -2.47 -24.13 12.55
N ARG A 310 -1.84 -23.11 11.96
CA ARG A 310 -0.87 -22.23 12.64
C ARG A 310 -1.32 -20.77 12.78
N TYR A 311 -2.59 -20.47 12.54
CA TYR A 311 -3.11 -19.11 12.60
C TYR A 311 -2.84 -18.40 13.94
N MET A 312 -2.78 -19.12 15.07
CA MET A 312 -2.43 -18.53 16.36
C MET A 312 -0.98 -18.04 16.42
N GLU A 313 -0.04 -18.80 15.86
CA GLU A 313 1.36 -18.37 15.72
C GLU A 313 1.44 -17.10 14.87
N ASP A 314 0.74 -17.09 13.74
CA ASP A 314 0.71 -15.93 12.85
C ASP A 314 0.08 -14.70 13.52
N ILE A 315 -0.95 -14.88 14.37
CA ILE A 315 -1.54 -13.79 15.18
C ILE A 315 -0.50 -13.21 16.15
N GLU A 316 0.32 -14.05 16.79
CA GLU A 316 1.39 -13.56 17.68
C GLU A 316 2.46 -12.79 16.90
N LEU A 317 2.80 -13.22 15.69
CA LEU A 317 3.71 -12.47 14.81
C LEU A 317 3.11 -11.10 14.47
N MET A 318 1.83 -11.04 14.13
CA MET A 318 1.13 -9.77 13.85
C MET A 318 1.11 -8.85 15.07
N HIS A 319 0.77 -9.39 16.24
CA HIS A 319 0.74 -8.63 17.48
C HIS A 319 2.12 -8.06 17.82
N SER A 320 3.16 -8.88 17.71
CA SER A 320 4.56 -8.50 17.96
C SER A 320 5.09 -7.44 17.01
N LEU A 321 4.56 -7.38 15.78
CA LEU A 321 4.87 -6.33 14.82
C LEU A 321 4.22 -4.98 15.16
N GLY A 322 3.14 -4.98 15.96
CA GLY A 322 2.38 -3.78 16.30
C GLY A 322 1.37 -3.36 15.24
N VAL A 323 0.90 -4.27 14.38
CA VAL A 323 -0.19 -3.98 13.45
C VAL A 323 -1.51 -3.92 14.21
N ASN A 324 -2.47 -3.13 13.70
CA ASN A 324 -3.77 -2.99 14.34
C ASN A 324 -4.94 -3.50 13.50
N SER A 325 -4.65 -4.05 12.31
CA SER A 325 -5.65 -4.65 11.46
C SER A 325 -5.07 -5.82 10.69
N TYR A 326 -5.89 -6.83 10.46
CA TYR A 326 -5.55 -7.95 9.62
C TYR A 326 -6.63 -8.13 8.56
N ARG A 327 -6.23 -7.92 7.32
CA ARG A 327 -7.05 -8.22 6.17
C ARG A 327 -6.91 -9.70 5.87
N PHE A 328 -7.98 -10.43 5.61
CA PHE A 328 -7.88 -11.81 5.11
C PHE A 328 -9.10 -12.10 4.25
N SER A 329 -9.26 -13.29 3.69
CA SER A 329 -10.55 -13.68 3.11
C SER A 329 -11.04 -15.02 3.65
N ILE A 330 -12.31 -15.26 3.44
CA ILE A 330 -13.01 -16.48 3.82
C ILE A 330 -13.08 -17.36 2.58
N SER A 331 -12.58 -18.59 2.68
CA SER A 331 -12.75 -19.58 1.62
C SER A 331 -14.23 -19.92 1.47
N TRP A 332 -14.78 -19.64 0.29
CA TRP A 332 -16.18 -19.91 0.00
C TRP A 332 -16.46 -21.40 0.10
N ALA A 333 -15.61 -22.23 -0.51
CA ALA A 333 -15.74 -23.68 -0.47
C ALA A 333 -15.64 -24.27 0.95
N ARG A 334 -15.10 -23.53 1.92
CA ARG A 334 -15.06 -23.94 3.33
C ARG A 334 -16.36 -23.64 4.07
N ILE A 335 -17.03 -22.52 3.79
CA ILE A 335 -18.30 -22.16 4.46
C ILE A 335 -19.51 -22.80 3.77
N LEU A 336 -19.51 -22.81 2.44
CA LEU A 336 -20.57 -23.38 1.61
C LEU A 336 -19.96 -24.30 0.53
N PRO A 337 -19.56 -25.53 0.88
CA PRO A 337 -18.95 -26.49 -0.04
C PRO A 337 -19.75 -26.72 -1.33
N LYS A 338 -21.09 -26.63 -1.24
CA LYS A 338 -22.03 -26.84 -2.36
C LYS A 338 -22.76 -25.56 -2.77
N GLY A 339 -22.20 -24.38 -2.45
CA GLY A 339 -22.89 -23.10 -2.61
C GLY A 339 -24.22 -23.07 -1.84
N ARG A 340 -25.28 -22.51 -2.43
CA ARG A 340 -26.62 -22.50 -1.79
C ARG A 340 -27.37 -23.84 -1.85
N PHE A 341 -26.78 -24.88 -2.43
CA PHE A 341 -27.40 -26.19 -2.65
C PHE A 341 -27.05 -27.21 -1.56
N GLY A 342 -26.34 -26.78 -0.53
CA GLY A 342 -26.04 -27.59 0.65
C GLY A 342 -26.10 -26.75 1.92
N ASP A 343 -25.77 -27.37 3.03
CA ASP A 343 -25.75 -26.74 4.34
C ASP A 343 -24.48 -25.91 4.58
N VAL A 344 -24.59 -24.95 5.50
CA VAL A 344 -23.43 -24.24 6.03
C VAL A 344 -22.55 -25.23 6.78
N ASN A 345 -21.27 -25.29 6.42
CA ASN A 345 -20.31 -26.18 7.05
C ASN A 345 -19.88 -25.65 8.43
N PRO A 346 -20.23 -26.34 9.54
CA PRO A 346 -19.93 -25.86 10.89
C PRO A 346 -18.43 -25.82 11.19
N ASP A 347 -17.61 -26.71 10.61
CA ASP A 347 -16.16 -26.74 10.87
C ASP A 347 -15.46 -25.52 10.27
N GLY A 348 -15.88 -25.13 9.05
CA GLY A 348 -15.44 -23.89 8.44
C GLY A 348 -15.81 -22.66 9.28
N VAL A 349 -17.03 -22.65 9.82
CA VAL A 349 -17.50 -21.59 10.71
C VAL A 349 -16.70 -21.55 12.01
N ALA A 350 -16.37 -22.70 12.59
CA ALA A 350 -15.56 -22.80 13.80
C ALA A 350 -14.15 -22.24 13.59
N PHE A 351 -13.50 -22.58 12.47
CA PHE A 351 -12.18 -22.06 12.12
C PHE A 351 -12.17 -20.52 12.03
N TYR A 352 -13.07 -19.92 11.24
CA TYR A 352 -13.09 -18.46 11.11
C TYR A 352 -13.51 -17.75 12.38
N ASN A 353 -14.40 -18.33 13.21
CA ASN A 353 -14.66 -17.79 14.54
C ASN A 353 -13.40 -17.77 15.40
N ALA A 354 -12.65 -18.87 15.46
CA ALA A 354 -11.43 -18.95 16.26
C ALA A 354 -10.36 -17.95 15.79
N LEU A 355 -10.18 -17.80 14.47
CA LEU A 355 -9.29 -16.79 13.87
C LEU A 355 -9.73 -15.36 14.24
N ILE A 356 -11.01 -15.04 14.05
CA ILE A 356 -11.56 -13.70 14.33
C ILE A 356 -11.44 -13.39 15.83
N ASP A 357 -11.76 -14.33 16.70
CA ASP A 357 -11.68 -14.16 18.14
C ASP A 357 -10.24 -13.95 18.60
N GLY A 358 -9.28 -14.74 18.08
CA GLY A 358 -7.86 -14.55 18.35
C GLY A 358 -7.35 -13.16 17.95
N LEU A 359 -7.76 -12.67 16.77
CA LEU A 359 -7.41 -11.32 16.30
C LEU A 359 -7.99 -10.23 17.21
N VAL A 360 -9.28 -10.32 17.53
CA VAL A 360 -9.98 -9.34 18.37
C VAL A 360 -9.40 -9.30 19.78
N GLN A 361 -9.07 -10.46 20.36
CA GLN A 361 -8.42 -10.55 21.67
C GLN A 361 -7.07 -9.82 21.73
N LYS A 362 -6.34 -9.80 20.61
CA LYS A 362 -5.06 -9.06 20.46
C LYS A 362 -5.23 -7.60 20.03
N GLY A 363 -6.48 -7.11 19.92
CA GLY A 363 -6.79 -5.76 19.47
C GLY A 363 -6.54 -5.52 17.98
N ILE A 364 -6.44 -6.59 17.18
CA ILE A 364 -6.20 -6.53 15.74
C ILE A 364 -7.56 -6.58 15.03
N GLN A 365 -7.94 -5.49 14.37
CA GLN A 365 -9.24 -5.38 13.69
C GLN A 365 -9.28 -6.26 12.43
N PRO A 366 -10.23 -7.21 12.33
CA PRO A 366 -10.44 -7.97 11.09
C PRO A 366 -10.94 -7.07 9.94
N PHE A 367 -10.36 -7.25 8.76
CA PHE A 367 -10.73 -6.60 7.50
C PHE A 367 -10.98 -7.67 6.43
N VAL A 368 -12.20 -8.17 6.36
CA VAL A 368 -12.47 -9.45 5.69
C VAL A 368 -12.89 -9.24 4.23
N THR A 369 -12.26 -10.00 3.34
CA THR A 369 -12.67 -10.17 1.96
C THR A 369 -13.60 -11.39 1.85
N ILE A 370 -14.69 -11.29 1.09
CA ILE A 370 -15.66 -12.37 0.96
C ILE A 370 -15.23 -13.35 -0.13
N CYS A 371 -14.87 -12.86 -1.32
CA CYS A 371 -14.36 -13.70 -2.40
C CYS A 371 -13.01 -13.17 -2.90
N HIS A 372 -12.02 -14.05 -2.94
CA HIS A 372 -10.68 -13.75 -3.42
C HIS A 372 -10.26 -14.80 -4.44
N TYR A 373 -10.85 -14.70 -5.65
CA TYR A 373 -10.66 -15.61 -6.79
C TYR A 373 -11.19 -17.04 -6.61
N ASP A 374 -11.41 -17.48 -5.37
CA ASP A 374 -11.95 -18.78 -5.04
C ASP A 374 -13.48 -18.83 -5.13
N ILE A 375 -13.98 -19.91 -5.71
CA ILE A 375 -15.37 -20.34 -5.67
C ILE A 375 -15.41 -21.86 -5.45
N PRO A 376 -16.49 -22.42 -4.86
CA PRO A 376 -16.67 -23.87 -4.82
C PRO A 376 -16.72 -24.40 -6.26
N HIS A 377 -15.89 -25.41 -6.57
CA HIS A 377 -15.79 -25.99 -7.90
C HIS A 377 -17.14 -26.52 -8.41
N GLU A 378 -18.03 -26.94 -7.50
CA GLU A 378 -19.40 -27.32 -7.84
C GLU A 378 -20.16 -26.22 -8.60
N LEU A 379 -19.90 -24.94 -8.35
CA LEU A 379 -20.58 -23.84 -9.06
C LEU A 379 -20.07 -23.67 -10.49
N ASP A 380 -18.80 -23.99 -10.74
CA ASP A 380 -18.27 -24.07 -12.10
C ASP A 380 -18.92 -25.22 -12.86
N GLU A 381 -18.98 -26.41 -12.27
CA GLU A 381 -19.57 -27.60 -12.90
C GLU A 381 -21.08 -27.45 -13.14
N ARG A 382 -21.80 -26.83 -12.20
CA ARG A 382 -23.26 -26.77 -12.24
C ARG A 382 -23.78 -25.81 -13.30
N TYR A 383 -23.13 -24.65 -13.48
CA TYR A 383 -23.64 -23.61 -14.38
C TYR A 383 -22.55 -22.71 -14.99
N GLY A 384 -21.27 -23.06 -14.89
CA GLY A 384 -20.17 -22.28 -15.47
C GLY A 384 -19.76 -21.05 -14.63
N GLY A 385 -20.00 -21.09 -13.32
CA GLY A 385 -19.48 -20.09 -12.38
C GLY A 385 -19.87 -18.66 -12.76
N TRP A 386 -18.86 -17.80 -12.94
CA TRP A 386 -19.06 -16.36 -13.22
C TRP A 386 -19.69 -16.05 -14.58
N LEU A 387 -19.76 -17.01 -15.51
CA LEU A 387 -20.42 -16.81 -16.80
C LEU A 387 -21.96 -16.90 -16.69
N SER A 388 -22.50 -17.44 -15.59
CA SER A 388 -23.94 -17.55 -15.38
C SER A 388 -24.46 -16.49 -14.40
N PRO A 389 -25.62 -15.85 -14.68
CA PRO A 389 -26.25 -14.94 -13.74
C PRO A 389 -26.74 -15.62 -12.44
N GLU A 390 -26.82 -16.96 -12.39
CA GLU A 390 -27.21 -17.68 -11.17
C GLU A 390 -26.19 -17.46 -10.04
N ILE A 391 -24.91 -17.24 -10.34
CA ILE A 391 -23.88 -16.98 -9.33
C ILE A 391 -24.16 -15.74 -8.48
N GLN A 392 -24.94 -14.79 -9.02
CA GLN A 392 -25.34 -13.61 -8.27
C GLN A 392 -26.16 -13.97 -7.02
N LYS A 393 -26.97 -15.03 -7.10
CA LYS A 393 -27.75 -15.54 -5.96
C LYS A 393 -26.86 -16.28 -4.97
N ASP A 394 -25.97 -17.13 -5.47
CA ASP A 394 -25.02 -17.89 -4.66
C ASP A 394 -24.07 -16.97 -3.88
N PHE A 395 -23.48 -15.96 -4.53
CA PHE A 395 -22.60 -15.00 -3.85
C PHE A 395 -23.36 -14.16 -2.82
N SER A 396 -24.58 -13.73 -3.15
CA SER A 396 -25.40 -12.96 -2.20
C SER A 396 -25.75 -13.77 -0.95
N TYR A 397 -26.06 -15.06 -1.14
CA TYR A 397 -26.32 -15.99 -0.04
C TYR A 397 -25.07 -16.22 0.81
N PHE A 398 -23.93 -16.48 0.18
CA PHE A 398 -22.65 -16.63 0.89
C PHE A 398 -22.26 -15.39 1.70
N ALA A 399 -22.40 -14.20 1.12
CA ALA A 399 -22.17 -12.95 1.81
C ALA A 399 -23.13 -12.78 3.01
N GLU A 400 -24.42 -13.08 2.84
CA GLU A 400 -25.40 -13.04 3.94
C GLU A 400 -25.06 -13.98 5.09
N VAL A 401 -24.62 -15.21 4.77
CA VAL A 401 -24.13 -16.17 5.77
C VAL A 401 -22.93 -15.59 6.53
N CYS A 402 -21.94 -15.02 5.83
CA CYS A 402 -20.78 -14.39 6.46
C CYS A 402 -21.19 -13.21 7.37
N PHE A 403 -22.07 -12.33 6.90
CA PHE A 403 -22.55 -11.20 7.71
C PHE A 403 -23.27 -11.66 8.97
N LYS A 404 -24.11 -12.70 8.85
CA LYS A 404 -24.87 -13.26 9.96
C LYS A 404 -23.95 -13.88 11.02
N LEU A 405 -22.93 -14.64 10.59
CA LEU A 405 -22.09 -15.42 11.50
C LEU A 405 -20.97 -14.62 12.14
N PHE A 406 -20.42 -13.63 11.43
CA PHE A 406 -19.17 -12.98 11.83
C PHE A 406 -19.27 -11.45 11.95
N GLY A 407 -20.36 -10.84 11.49
CA GLY A 407 -20.49 -9.38 11.41
C GLY A 407 -20.67 -8.68 12.76
N ASP A 408 -20.88 -9.42 13.85
CA ASP A 408 -20.82 -8.90 15.20
C ASP A 408 -19.41 -8.37 15.55
N ARG A 409 -18.36 -9.06 15.07
CA ARG A 409 -16.94 -8.72 15.29
C ARG A 409 -16.26 -8.04 14.09
N ILE A 410 -16.69 -8.33 12.86
CA ILE A 410 -16.11 -7.74 11.64
C ILE A 410 -16.75 -6.38 11.34
N LYS A 411 -15.92 -5.35 11.19
CA LYS A 411 -16.35 -3.98 10.84
C LYS A 411 -15.97 -3.53 9.44
N PHE A 412 -15.17 -4.31 8.71
CA PHE A 412 -14.75 -3.99 7.35
C PHE A 412 -14.93 -5.20 6.45
N TRP A 413 -15.83 -5.08 5.49
CA TRP A 413 -16.14 -6.10 4.50
C TRP A 413 -15.68 -5.64 3.12
N THR A 414 -14.95 -6.49 2.42
CA THR A 414 -14.60 -6.32 1.00
C THR A 414 -15.30 -7.42 0.23
N THR A 415 -16.15 -7.12 -0.74
CA THR A 415 -16.86 -8.18 -1.47
C THR A 415 -15.90 -9.01 -2.33
N PHE A 416 -15.09 -8.34 -3.14
CA PHE A 416 -14.17 -8.95 -4.10
C PHE A 416 -12.78 -8.34 -3.98
N ASN A 417 -11.76 -9.17 -4.11
CA ASN A 417 -10.39 -8.72 -4.36
C ASN A 417 -10.06 -8.82 -5.86
N GLN A 418 -9.58 -7.71 -6.44
CA GLN A 418 -9.04 -7.60 -7.79
C GLN A 418 -9.85 -8.33 -8.89
N PRO A 419 -11.20 -8.23 -8.92
CA PRO A 419 -12.01 -8.87 -9.96
C PRO A 419 -11.58 -8.43 -11.37
N ASN A 420 -11.16 -7.17 -11.54
CA ASN A 420 -10.68 -6.64 -12.82
C ASN A 420 -9.41 -7.32 -13.35
N LEU A 421 -8.55 -7.83 -12.47
CA LEU A 421 -7.35 -8.57 -12.86
C LEU A 421 -7.69 -10.05 -13.07
N SER A 422 -8.35 -10.67 -12.09
CA SER A 422 -8.70 -12.09 -12.15
C SER A 422 -9.52 -12.45 -13.39
N ILE A 423 -10.49 -11.62 -13.78
CA ILE A 423 -11.32 -11.90 -14.95
C ILE A 423 -10.49 -11.90 -16.24
N LYS A 424 -9.55 -10.96 -16.37
CA LYS A 424 -8.65 -10.92 -17.53
C LYS A 424 -7.82 -12.21 -17.57
N PHE A 425 -7.22 -12.59 -16.45
CA PHE A 425 -6.48 -13.85 -16.39
C PHE A 425 -7.34 -15.10 -16.58
N SER A 426 -8.61 -15.08 -16.17
CA SER A 426 -9.45 -16.29 -16.18
C SER A 426 -10.16 -16.52 -17.51
N TYR A 427 -10.56 -15.44 -18.19
CA TYR A 427 -11.45 -15.45 -19.36
C TYR A 427 -10.90 -14.72 -20.58
N MET A 428 -9.73 -14.07 -20.49
CA MET A 428 -9.09 -13.37 -21.62
C MET A 428 -7.86 -14.12 -22.11
N ASP A 429 -6.82 -14.30 -21.29
CA ASP A 429 -5.62 -15.08 -21.67
C ASP A 429 -5.65 -16.53 -21.15
N GLY A 430 -6.56 -16.84 -20.21
CA GLY A 430 -6.74 -18.17 -19.65
C GLY A 430 -5.61 -18.59 -18.71
N PHE A 431 -4.83 -17.64 -18.18
CA PHE A 431 -3.76 -17.90 -17.21
C PHE A 431 -4.28 -18.37 -15.84
N TYR A 432 -5.47 -17.91 -15.42
CA TYR A 432 -6.11 -18.29 -14.14
C TYR A 432 -7.27 -19.24 -14.36
N SER A 433 -7.68 -19.98 -13.32
CA SER A 433 -8.89 -20.80 -13.33
C SER A 433 -10.14 -19.99 -13.74
N PRO A 434 -10.98 -20.45 -14.69
CA PRO A 434 -11.04 -21.81 -15.24
C PRO A 434 -10.18 -22.05 -16.50
N GLY A 435 -9.30 -21.13 -16.87
CA GLY A 435 -8.34 -21.28 -17.97
C GLY A 435 -8.99 -21.15 -19.35
N ARG A 436 -9.83 -20.13 -19.52
CA ARG A 436 -10.63 -19.94 -20.74
C ARG A 436 -10.11 -18.76 -21.55
N CYS A 437 -9.89 -18.99 -22.85
CA CYS A 437 -9.41 -17.97 -23.77
C CYS A 437 -9.67 -18.35 -25.24
N SER A 438 -9.46 -17.39 -26.12
CA SER A 438 -9.45 -17.57 -27.57
C SER A 438 -8.37 -16.68 -28.19
N GLU A 439 -8.00 -16.97 -29.43
CA GLU A 439 -7.11 -16.10 -30.21
C GLU A 439 -7.65 -14.65 -30.26
N PRO A 440 -6.78 -13.63 -30.21
CA PRO A 440 -5.33 -13.74 -30.24
C PRO A 440 -4.66 -13.77 -28.85
N PHE A 441 -5.44 -13.89 -27.76
CA PHE A 441 -4.92 -13.79 -26.39
C PHE A 441 -4.33 -15.11 -25.87
N GLY A 442 -4.83 -16.24 -26.37
CA GLY A 442 -4.29 -17.54 -26.04
C GLY A 442 -4.98 -18.68 -26.79
N LYS A 443 -4.42 -19.89 -26.66
CA LYS A 443 -4.87 -21.12 -27.33
C LYS A 443 -5.50 -22.10 -26.33
N CYS A 444 -6.53 -21.65 -25.62
CA CYS A 444 -7.25 -22.50 -24.68
C CYS A 444 -8.20 -23.45 -25.42
N ALA A 445 -8.51 -24.58 -24.80
CA ALA A 445 -9.44 -25.57 -25.37
C ALA A 445 -10.87 -25.02 -25.53
N LEU A 446 -11.28 -24.10 -24.65
CA LEU A 446 -12.58 -23.45 -24.63
C LEU A 446 -12.42 -21.99 -24.21
N GLY A 447 -13.33 -21.13 -24.66
CA GLY A 447 -13.40 -19.74 -24.23
C GLY A 447 -13.74 -18.78 -25.37
N ASN A 448 -14.06 -17.54 -25.00
CA ASN A 448 -14.19 -16.43 -25.94
C ASN A 448 -13.74 -15.14 -25.26
N SER A 449 -12.49 -14.76 -25.51
CA SER A 449 -11.83 -13.60 -24.90
C SER A 449 -12.48 -12.26 -25.25
N SER A 450 -13.33 -12.22 -26.29
CA SER A 450 -14.03 -11.01 -26.71
C SER A 450 -15.35 -10.78 -25.97
N ILE A 451 -15.88 -11.80 -25.26
CA ILE A 451 -17.24 -11.76 -24.65
C ILE A 451 -17.20 -12.18 -23.18
N GLU A 452 -16.58 -13.31 -22.88
CA GLU A 452 -16.63 -13.94 -21.55
C GLU A 452 -16.13 -13.03 -20.41
N PRO A 453 -15.03 -12.26 -20.56
CA PRO A 453 -14.58 -11.31 -19.53
C PRO A 453 -15.66 -10.31 -19.12
N TYR A 454 -16.43 -9.81 -20.09
CA TYR A 454 -17.44 -8.78 -19.83
C TYR A 454 -18.72 -9.36 -19.24
N VAL A 455 -19.07 -10.60 -19.58
CA VAL A 455 -20.15 -11.35 -18.92
C VAL A 455 -19.80 -11.62 -17.45
N ALA A 456 -18.60 -12.15 -17.19
CA ALA A 456 -18.11 -12.40 -15.83
C ALA A 456 -18.06 -11.10 -15.01
N GLY A 457 -17.48 -10.04 -15.57
CA GLY A 457 -17.42 -8.72 -14.92
C GLY A 457 -18.81 -8.16 -14.59
N HIS A 458 -19.77 -8.31 -15.50
CA HIS A 458 -21.16 -7.90 -15.26
C HIS A 458 -21.80 -8.65 -14.10
N ASN A 459 -21.63 -9.98 -14.03
CA ASN A 459 -22.14 -10.79 -12.93
C ASN A 459 -21.48 -10.44 -11.58
N ILE A 460 -20.17 -10.17 -11.56
CA ILE A 460 -19.46 -9.74 -10.34
C ILE A 460 -19.97 -8.38 -9.86
N ILE A 461 -20.13 -7.39 -10.74
CA ILE A 461 -20.64 -6.06 -10.38
C ILE A 461 -22.03 -6.17 -9.73
N LEU A 462 -22.92 -6.98 -10.30
CA LEU A 462 -24.26 -7.19 -9.75
C LEU A 462 -24.25 -7.99 -8.45
N SER A 463 -23.33 -8.96 -8.32
CA SER A 463 -23.13 -9.72 -7.08
C SER A 463 -22.66 -8.82 -5.94
N HIS A 464 -21.74 -7.88 -6.22
CA HIS A 464 -21.33 -6.84 -5.28
C HIS A 464 -22.52 -5.99 -4.84
N ALA A 465 -23.29 -5.46 -5.80
CA ALA A 465 -24.46 -4.63 -5.51
C ALA A 465 -25.51 -5.37 -4.65
N ASN A 466 -25.74 -6.65 -4.91
CA ASN A 466 -26.66 -7.47 -4.12
C ASN A 466 -26.16 -7.68 -2.69
N ALA A 467 -24.88 -8.03 -2.51
CA ALA A 467 -24.28 -8.22 -1.19
C ALA A 467 -24.30 -6.91 -0.37
N VAL A 468 -23.97 -5.77 -0.99
CA VAL A 468 -24.08 -4.45 -0.35
C VAL A 468 -25.52 -4.15 0.04
N SER A 469 -26.50 -4.43 -0.83
CA SER A 469 -27.92 -4.25 -0.51
C SER A 469 -28.33 -5.06 0.73
N VAL A 470 -27.94 -6.33 0.78
CA VAL A 470 -28.22 -7.22 1.93
C VAL A 470 -27.59 -6.66 3.20
N TYR A 471 -26.30 -6.28 3.14
CA TYR A 471 -25.60 -5.74 4.30
C TYR A 471 -26.27 -4.47 4.84
N ARG A 472 -26.47 -3.47 3.96
CA ARG A 472 -27.07 -2.17 4.31
C ARG A 472 -28.46 -2.33 4.95
N ASN A 473 -29.31 -3.17 4.35
CA ASN A 473 -30.71 -3.28 4.76
C ASN A 473 -30.91 -4.17 5.99
N LYS A 474 -30.11 -5.21 6.17
CA LYS A 474 -30.33 -6.20 7.24
C LYS A 474 -29.35 -6.12 8.40
N TYR A 475 -28.10 -5.69 8.16
CA TYR A 475 -26.99 -5.87 9.10
C TYR A 475 -26.32 -4.57 9.53
N GLN A 476 -26.14 -3.59 8.63
CA GLN A 476 -25.33 -2.40 8.88
C GLN A 476 -25.82 -1.60 10.09
N GLY A 477 -27.13 -1.41 10.25
CA GLY A 477 -27.69 -0.69 11.40
C GLY A 477 -27.41 -1.35 12.76
N LYS A 478 -27.24 -2.68 12.79
CA LYS A 478 -26.93 -3.44 14.02
C LYS A 478 -25.43 -3.62 14.24
N GLN A 479 -24.68 -3.83 13.16
CA GLN A 479 -23.28 -4.23 13.20
C GLN A 479 -22.32 -3.03 13.12
N GLY A 480 -22.74 -1.90 12.53
CA GLY A 480 -21.96 -0.67 12.44
C GLY A 480 -20.70 -0.79 11.57
N GLY A 481 -20.63 -1.76 10.66
CA GLY A 481 -19.50 -1.93 9.75
C GLY A 481 -19.62 -1.18 8.43
N GLN A 482 -18.57 -1.27 7.64
CA GLN A 482 -18.43 -0.69 6.29
C GLN A 482 -18.22 -1.79 5.26
N ILE A 483 -18.74 -1.60 4.06
CA ILE A 483 -18.60 -2.54 2.94
C ILE A 483 -18.05 -1.87 1.69
N GLY A 484 -17.06 -2.49 1.06
CA GLY A 484 -16.35 -1.98 -0.12
C GLY A 484 -15.91 -3.07 -1.08
N ILE A 485 -15.06 -2.68 -2.03
CA ILE A 485 -14.44 -3.57 -3.03
C ILE A 485 -12.97 -3.20 -3.18
N ALA A 486 -12.10 -4.20 -3.37
CA ALA A 486 -10.68 -3.99 -3.60
C ALA A 486 -10.33 -4.28 -5.06
N LEU A 487 -9.64 -3.35 -5.73
CA LEU A 487 -9.34 -3.44 -7.15
C LEU A 487 -7.85 -3.34 -7.41
N SER A 488 -7.38 -4.06 -8.44
CA SER A 488 -6.02 -3.90 -8.93
C SER A 488 -5.92 -2.57 -9.67
N ILE A 489 -4.93 -1.76 -9.33
CA ILE A 489 -4.70 -0.49 -10.01
C ILE A 489 -3.22 -0.34 -10.38
N THR A 490 -3.00 -0.19 -11.68
CA THR A 490 -1.73 0.25 -12.26
C THR A 490 -1.87 1.71 -12.65
N TRP A 491 -0.87 2.53 -12.32
CA TRP A 491 -0.81 3.89 -12.85
C TRP A 491 -0.16 3.88 -14.23
N TYR A 492 -0.68 4.70 -15.15
CA TYR A 492 -0.19 4.78 -16.51
C TYR A 492 0.31 6.18 -16.82
N GLU A 493 1.54 6.28 -17.29
CA GLU A 493 2.10 7.47 -17.91
C GLU A 493 2.06 7.32 -19.44
N PRO A 494 1.81 8.39 -20.21
CA PRO A 494 1.83 8.27 -21.66
C PRO A 494 3.26 7.98 -22.13
N PHE A 495 3.42 7.06 -23.08
CA PHE A 495 4.74 6.71 -23.63
C PHE A 495 5.40 7.95 -24.24
N ARG A 496 4.67 8.68 -25.09
CA ARG A 496 5.06 10.01 -25.58
C ARG A 496 4.03 11.06 -25.17
N ASN A 497 4.47 12.31 -25.04
CA ASN A 497 3.57 13.43 -24.80
C ASN A 497 2.80 13.83 -26.08
N THR A 498 1.95 12.91 -26.56
CA THR A 498 1.11 13.08 -27.75
C THR A 498 -0.35 12.88 -27.37
N THR A 499 -1.26 13.47 -28.14
CA THR A 499 -2.70 13.33 -27.90
C THR A 499 -3.16 11.87 -27.91
N ILE A 500 -2.63 11.04 -28.81
CA ILE A 500 -3.02 9.63 -28.94
C ILE A 500 -2.61 8.80 -27.71
N ASP A 501 -1.39 8.99 -27.19
CA ASP A 501 -0.94 8.29 -25.98
C ASP A 501 -1.64 8.80 -24.71
N LEU A 502 -1.97 10.09 -24.66
CA LEU A 502 -2.81 10.64 -23.58
C LEU A 502 -4.23 10.05 -23.59
N LEU A 503 -4.80 9.80 -24.77
CA LEU A 503 -6.07 9.08 -24.90
C LEU A 503 -5.91 7.59 -24.56
N ALA A 504 -4.78 6.98 -24.89
CA ALA A 504 -4.45 5.61 -24.49
C ALA A 504 -4.41 5.45 -22.97
N VAL A 505 -3.81 6.40 -22.24
CA VAL A 505 -3.85 6.44 -20.77
C VAL A 505 -5.29 6.43 -20.25
N LYS A 506 -6.19 7.24 -20.84
CA LYS A 506 -7.61 7.25 -20.42
C LYS A 506 -8.26 5.88 -20.63
N ARG A 507 -8.04 5.25 -21.79
CA ARG A 507 -8.57 3.90 -22.07
C ARG A 507 -8.01 2.87 -21.08
N ALA A 508 -6.70 2.85 -20.86
CA ALA A 508 -6.05 1.93 -19.92
C ALA A 508 -6.61 2.05 -18.50
N LEU A 509 -6.84 3.28 -18.02
CA LEU A 509 -7.47 3.52 -16.72
C LEU A 509 -8.94 3.07 -16.69
N SER A 510 -9.70 3.32 -17.76
CA SER A 510 -11.11 2.92 -17.90
C SER A 510 -11.29 1.40 -17.89
N PHE A 511 -10.40 0.65 -18.54
CA PHE A 511 -10.39 -0.81 -18.55
C PHE A 511 -9.72 -1.45 -17.31
N GLY A 512 -9.18 -0.63 -16.40
CA GLY A 512 -8.63 -1.05 -15.12
C GLY A 512 -9.67 -1.00 -13.99
N ALA A 513 -9.40 -0.22 -12.94
CA ALA A 513 -10.30 -0.11 -11.79
C ALA A 513 -11.64 0.55 -12.12
N SER A 514 -11.67 1.49 -13.07
CA SER A 514 -12.90 2.21 -13.45
C SER A 514 -13.95 1.31 -14.10
N TRP A 515 -13.55 0.19 -14.69
CA TRP A 515 -14.47 -0.83 -15.20
C TRP A 515 -15.48 -1.28 -14.14
N PHE A 516 -15.06 -1.39 -12.88
CA PHE A 516 -15.92 -1.77 -11.75
C PHE A 516 -16.46 -0.54 -11.01
N LEU A 517 -15.61 0.46 -10.77
CA LEU A 517 -16.01 1.63 -9.95
C LEU A 517 -17.05 2.50 -10.63
N ASP A 518 -16.99 2.71 -11.95
CA ASP A 518 -17.97 3.56 -12.64
C ASP A 518 -19.38 2.96 -12.57
N PRO A 519 -19.61 1.66 -12.86
CA PRO A 519 -20.92 1.06 -12.63
C PRO A 519 -21.42 1.18 -11.18
N ILE A 520 -20.54 0.94 -10.21
CA ILE A 520 -20.92 0.94 -8.78
C ILE A 520 -21.23 2.35 -8.27
N LEU A 521 -20.47 3.36 -8.68
CA LEU A 521 -20.56 4.71 -8.12
C LEU A 521 -21.31 5.69 -9.03
N LEU A 522 -21.23 5.51 -10.34
CA LEU A 522 -21.79 6.39 -11.37
C LEU A 522 -22.96 5.75 -12.15
N GLY A 523 -23.16 4.43 -12.02
CA GLY A 523 -24.36 3.73 -12.50
C GLY A 523 -24.30 3.20 -13.94
N ASP A 524 -23.15 3.32 -14.62
CA ASP A 524 -22.93 2.75 -15.95
C ASP A 524 -21.43 2.50 -16.18
N TYR A 525 -21.07 1.72 -17.20
CA TYR A 525 -19.67 1.48 -17.57
C TYR A 525 -18.95 2.77 -18.01
N PRO A 526 -17.60 2.80 -18.00
CA PRO A 526 -16.85 3.92 -18.56
C PRO A 526 -17.19 4.17 -20.04
N THR A 527 -17.16 5.44 -20.46
CA THR A 527 -17.45 5.81 -21.85
C THR A 527 -16.46 5.18 -22.81
N GLU A 528 -15.17 5.19 -22.46
CA GLU A 528 -14.12 4.60 -23.28
C GLU A 528 -14.34 3.10 -23.53
N MET A 529 -14.85 2.36 -22.52
CA MET A 529 -15.17 0.94 -22.69
C MET A 529 -16.35 0.73 -23.64
N ARG A 530 -17.41 1.54 -23.51
CA ARG A 530 -18.58 1.44 -24.40
C ARG A 530 -18.22 1.73 -25.86
N GLU A 531 -17.37 2.72 -26.09
CA GLU A 531 -16.91 3.10 -27.42
C GLU A 531 -16.05 2.01 -28.07
N VAL A 532 -15.14 1.39 -27.30
CA VAL A 532 -14.24 0.34 -27.81
C VAL A 532 -14.96 -1.01 -28.00
N LEU A 533 -15.83 -1.41 -27.07
CA LEU A 533 -16.41 -2.75 -27.03
C LEU A 533 -17.78 -2.86 -27.71
N GLY A 534 -18.53 -1.76 -27.82
CA GLY A 534 -19.85 -1.75 -28.45
C GLY A 534 -20.80 -2.81 -27.88
N GLN A 535 -21.18 -3.79 -28.70
CA GLN A 535 -22.15 -4.83 -28.34
C GLN A 535 -21.57 -5.94 -27.46
N SER A 536 -20.24 -6.10 -27.42
CA SER A 536 -19.59 -7.11 -26.55
C SER A 536 -19.71 -6.78 -25.07
N LEU A 537 -19.98 -5.52 -24.73
CA LEU A 537 -20.18 -5.07 -23.35
C LEU A 537 -21.67 -5.19 -22.98
N PRO A 538 -22.03 -5.97 -21.95
CA PRO A 538 -23.41 -6.08 -21.50
C PRO A 538 -24.00 -4.72 -21.10
N LYS A 539 -25.32 -4.57 -21.26
CA LYS A 539 -26.04 -3.36 -20.86
C LYS A 539 -26.77 -3.58 -19.55
N PHE A 540 -26.68 -2.61 -18.64
CA PHE A 540 -27.50 -2.61 -17.44
C PHE A 540 -28.95 -2.24 -17.78
N THR A 541 -29.89 -3.09 -17.39
CA THR A 541 -31.33 -2.78 -17.37
C THR A 541 -31.63 -1.65 -16.39
N SER A 542 -32.76 -0.96 -16.55
CA SER A 542 -33.19 0.10 -15.62
C SER A 542 -33.25 -0.38 -14.16
N LYS A 543 -33.67 -1.64 -13.93
CA LYS A 543 -33.70 -2.26 -12.60
C LYS A 543 -32.30 -2.43 -12.00
N GLN A 544 -31.32 -2.86 -12.81
CA GLN A 544 -29.93 -3.00 -12.38
C GLN A 544 -29.29 -1.64 -12.11
N LYS A 545 -29.53 -0.62 -12.95
CA LYS A 545 -29.04 0.74 -12.73
C LYS A 545 -29.55 1.33 -11.42
N ASN A 546 -30.86 1.21 -11.16
CA ASN A 546 -31.46 1.67 -9.91
C ASN A 546 -30.87 0.94 -8.69
N ARG A 547 -30.60 -0.37 -8.81
CA ARG A 547 -29.90 -1.13 -7.78
C ARG A 547 -28.49 -0.58 -7.54
N LEU A 548 -27.66 -0.40 -8.58
CA LEU A 548 -26.30 0.12 -8.43
C LEU A 548 -26.29 1.51 -7.76
N GLN A 549 -27.17 2.40 -8.20
CA GLN A 549 -27.29 3.75 -7.62
C GLN A 549 -27.71 3.74 -6.14
N SER A 550 -28.53 2.77 -5.72
CA SER A 550 -28.97 2.62 -4.33
C SER A 550 -27.99 1.83 -3.45
N THR A 551 -27.01 1.14 -4.05
CA THR A 551 -26.08 0.24 -3.34
C THR A 551 -24.63 0.68 -3.51
N LYS A 552 -24.37 1.96 -3.19
CA LYS A 552 -23.00 2.49 -3.19
C LYS A 552 -22.15 1.79 -2.12
N LEU A 553 -20.85 1.68 -2.39
CA LEU A 553 -19.85 1.25 -1.43
C LEU A 553 -19.53 2.33 -0.39
N ASP A 554 -18.97 1.92 0.75
CA ASP A 554 -18.51 2.81 1.81
C ASP A 554 -17.02 3.18 1.66
N PHE A 555 -16.23 2.31 1.02
CA PHE A 555 -14.80 2.55 0.75
C PHE A 555 -14.30 1.84 -0.52
N ILE A 556 -13.20 2.33 -1.08
CA ILE A 556 -12.46 1.73 -2.19
C ILE A 556 -11.15 1.14 -1.66
N GLY A 557 -10.93 -0.15 -1.89
CA GLY A 557 -9.64 -0.81 -1.72
C GLY A 557 -8.79 -0.69 -2.98
N LEU A 558 -7.55 -0.28 -2.85
CA LEU A 558 -6.58 -0.19 -3.95
C LEU A 558 -5.42 -1.16 -3.70
N ASN A 559 -5.27 -2.12 -4.59
CA ASN A 559 -4.09 -2.97 -4.68
C ASN A 559 -3.16 -2.36 -5.72
N HIS A 560 -2.08 -1.71 -5.27
CA HIS A 560 -1.21 -0.92 -6.14
C HIS A 560 0.24 -1.36 -5.96
N TYR A 561 0.87 -1.76 -7.06
CA TYR A 561 2.25 -2.25 -7.07
C TYR A 561 3.17 -1.44 -7.97
N THR A 562 2.69 -1.09 -9.17
CA THR A 562 3.56 -0.60 -10.25
C THR A 562 2.93 0.53 -11.06
N THR A 563 3.76 1.13 -11.90
CA THR A 563 3.42 2.15 -12.88
C THR A 563 4.05 1.75 -14.20
N CYS A 564 3.34 1.94 -15.31
CA CYS A 564 3.84 1.63 -16.64
C CYS A 564 3.70 2.84 -17.56
N TYR A 565 4.52 2.89 -18.61
CA TYR A 565 4.17 3.66 -19.79
C TYR A 565 3.06 2.96 -20.56
N VAL A 566 2.28 3.73 -21.31
CA VAL A 566 1.27 3.18 -22.22
C VAL A 566 1.32 3.89 -23.56
N LYS A 567 1.23 3.10 -24.62
CA LYS A 567 1.21 3.54 -26.01
C LYS A 567 -0.14 3.23 -26.65
N ASP A 568 -0.61 4.12 -27.52
CA ASP A 568 -1.79 3.91 -28.34
C ASP A 568 -1.63 2.75 -29.34
N CYS A 569 -2.66 1.92 -29.51
CA CYS A 569 -2.70 0.85 -30.51
C CYS A 569 -3.90 0.93 -31.45
N ILE A 570 -4.53 2.10 -31.55
CA ILE A 570 -5.59 2.36 -32.52
C ILE A 570 -4.98 2.94 -33.79
N PHE A 571 -4.08 3.91 -33.63
CA PHE A 571 -3.43 4.65 -34.69
C PHE A 571 -1.93 4.37 -34.79
N SER A 572 -1.37 3.58 -33.86
CA SER A 572 0.03 3.16 -33.92
C SER A 572 0.15 1.64 -34.04
N PRO A 573 1.21 1.13 -34.70
CA PRO A 573 1.55 -0.28 -34.68
C PRO A 573 1.84 -0.75 -33.25
N CYS A 574 1.29 -1.90 -32.87
CA CYS A 574 1.49 -2.51 -31.57
C CYS A 574 1.51 -4.03 -31.67
N GLU A 575 2.25 -4.62 -30.74
CA GLU A 575 2.10 -6.02 -30.37
C GLU A 575 0.86 -6.18 -29.48
N ILE A 576 0.45 -7.44 -29.27
CA ILE A 576 -0.68 -7.76 -28.43
C ILE A 576 -0.20 -7.75 -26.98
N ASP A 577 -0.65 -6.75 -26.23
CA ASP A 577 -0.48 -6.70 -24.78
C ASP A 577 -1.34 -7.80 -24.12
N PRO A 578 -0.75 -8.73 -23.35
CA PRO A 578 -1.48 -9.84 -22.74
C PRO A 578 -2.62 -9.40 -21.82
N VAL A 579 -2.49 -8.25 -21.17
CA VAL A 579 -3.42 -7.78 -20.13
C VAL A 579 -4.32 -6.66 -20.64
N ASN A 580 -3.79 -5.73 -21.44
CA ASN A 580 -4.44 -4.47 -21.77
C ASN A 580 -4.77 -4.31 -23.26
N ALA A 581 -4.53 -5.31 -24.11
CA ALA A 581 -4.86 -5.19 -25.54
C ALA A 581 -6.36 -4.96 -25.79
N ASP A 582 -7.22 -5.36 -24.86
CA ASP A 582 -8.66 -5.08 -24.90
C ASP A 582 -9.01 -3.59 -24.86
N ALA A 583 -8.16 -2.78 -24.21
CA ALA A 583 -8.25 -1.32 -24.22
C ALA A 583 -7.62 -0.67 -25.47
N ARG A 584 -7.12 -1.47 -26.42
CA ARG A 584 -6.35 -1.03 -27.59
C ARG A 584 -5.12 -0.20 -27.18
N VAL A 585 -4.37 -0.72 -26.22
CA VAL A 585 -3.13 -0.10 -25.74
C VAL A 585 -2.04 -1.13 -25.52
N PHE A 586 -0.80 -0.67 -25.44
CA PHE A 586 0.37 -1.49 -25.14
C PHE A 586 1.15 -0.90 -23.96
N SER A 587 1.38 -1.72 -22.93
CA SER A 587 2.04 -1.35 -21.69
C SER A 587 3.54 -1.59 -21.78
N LEU A 588 4.32 -0.62 -21.35
CA LEU A 588 5.79 -0.64 -21.43
C LEU A 588 6.38 -0.28 -20.07
N TYR A 589 7.45 -0.95 -19.66
CA TYR A 589 8.16 -0.66 -18.40
C TYR A 589 9.34 0.29 -18.59
N GLU A 590 9.74 0.50 -19.85
CA GLU A 590 10.84 1.36 -20.24
C GLU A 590 10.47 2.26 -21.41
N ARG A 591 11.22 3.36 -21.53
CA ARG A 591 11.17 4.27 -22.66
C ARG A 591 12.59 4.61 -23.07
N ASP A 592 12.93 4.32 -24.32
CA ASP A 592 14.26 4.54 -24.90
C ASP A 592 15.39 3.89 -24.06
N GLY A 593 15.14 2.68 -23.57
CA GLY A 593 16.07 1.92 -22.70
C GLY A 593 16.14 2.42 -21.26
N VAL A 594 15.28 3.36 -20.85
CA VAL A 594 15.22 3.89 -19.49
C VAL A 594 13.95 3.38 -18.80
N PRO A 595 14.08 2.59 -17.72
CA PRO A 595 12.94 2.15 -16.92
C PRO A 595 12.16 3.33 -16.32
N ILE A 596 10.84 3.20 -16.23
CA ILE A 596 9.96 4.20 -15.61
C ILE A 596 10.26 4.40 -14.10
N GLY A 597 10.90 3.42 -13.48
CA GLY A 597 11.35 3.47 -12.10
C GLY A 597 12.24 2.26 -11.78
N LYS A 598 12.73 2.20 -10.54
CA LYS A 598 13.40 0.99 -10.07
C LYS A 598 12.44 -0.19 -10.11
N ALA A 599 12.94 -1.35 -10.53
CA ALA A 599 12.17 -2.58 -10.53
C ALA A 599 11.71 -2.92 -9.11
N THR A 600 10.41 -3.14 -8.96
CA THR A 600 9.77 -3.58 -7.70
C THR A 600 9.52 -5.09 -7.68
N TRP A 601 10.03 -5.74 -8.72
CA TRP A 601 9.76 -7.10 -9.13
C TRP A 601 10.92 -7.55 -10.02
N ASN A 602 11.67 -8.57 -9.60
CA ASN A 602 12.72 -9.18 -10.43
C ASN A 602 12.10 -10.39 -11.16
N LEU A 603 11.57 -10.18 -12.37
CA LEU A 603 11.56 -11.26 -13.36
C LEU A 603 12.84 -11.13 -14.16
N LYS A 604 13.60 -12.22 -14.24
CA LYS A 604 14.57 -12.42 -15.31
C LYS A 604 13.85 -12.72 -16.61
#